data_AF-A0A966CI80-F1
#
_entry.id   AF-A0A966CI80-F1
#
_cell.length_a   1.000
_cell.length_b   1.000
_cell.length_c   1.000
_cell.angle_alpha   90.00
_cell.angle_beta   90.00
_cell.angle_gamma   90.00
#
_symmetry.space_group_name_H-M   'P 1'
#
loop_
_entity.id
_entity.type
_entity.pdbx_description
1 polymer ?
#
loop_
_entity_poly.entity_id
_entity_poly.type
_entity_poly.pdbx_seq_one_letter_code
_entity_poly.pdbx_strand_id
1 'polypeptide(L)'
;MAERVVFDTNVMISGLMWRGKPYHCLLLARSRITQSVYCNPMLAELTEKLRRKFKYSENSIHAVVADLRRYAERVEIASELKIVRADPDDDKFIECAVTGQASFIVSSDHHLLDLGEYQNIKILSPENFLSHFTE
;
A
#
# COMPACT_ATOMS: atom_id res chain seq x y z
N MET A 1 -12.39 -10.22 12.29
CA MET A 1 -11.42 -10.50 11.20
C MET A 1 -10.41 -9.37 11.19
N ALA A 2 -9.16 -9.60 10.77
CA ALA A 2 -8.16 -8.52 10.68
C ALA A 2 -8.58 -7.51 9.60
N GLU A 3 -8.44 -6.21 9.89
CA GLU A 3 -8.73 -5.14 8.93
C GLU A 3 -7.81 -5.25 7.71
N ARG A 4 -8.41 -5.18 6.53
CA ARG A 4 -7.70 -5.31 5.24
C ARG A 4 -7.24 -3.94 4.77
N VAL A 5 -5.99 -3.84 4.34
CA VAL A 5 -5.34 -2.55 4.04
C VAL A 5 -4.47 -2.63 2.79
N VAL A 6 -4.59 -1.61 1.93
CA VAL A 6 -3.68 -1.36 0.81
C VAL A 6 -2.69 -0.28 1.22
N PHE A 7 -1.40 -0.53 1.02
CA PHE A 7 -0.36 0.48 1.24
C PHE A 7 0.08 1.05 -0.11
N ASP A 8 0.06 2.37 -0.25
CA ASP A 8 0.70 3.07 -1.36
C ASP A 8 2.20 2.68 -1.42
N THR A 9 2.74 2.61 -2.62
CA THR A 9 4.17 2.41 -2.90
C THR A 9 5.06 3.37 -2.11
N ASN A 10 4.69 4.64 -1.94
CA ASN A 10 5.50 5.58 -1.16
C ASN A 10 5.55 5.19 0.31
N VAL A 11 4.44 4.69 0.87
CA VAL A 11 4.37 4.17 2.24
C VAL A 11 5.20 2.90 2.36
N MET A 12 5.12 1.98 1.39
CA MET A 12 5.95 0.78 1.34
C MET A 12 7.44 1.13 1.33
N ILE A 13 7.88 2.03 0.44
CA ILE A 13 9.28 2.47 0.35
C ILE A 13 9.71 3.16 1.64
N SER A 14 8.91 4.09 2.15
CA SER A 14 9.25 4.84 3.37
C SER A 14 9.39 3.92 4.57
N GLY A 15 8.51 2.91 4.68
CA GLY A 15 8.58 1.89 5.74
C GLY A 15 9.73 0.88 5.58
N LEU A 16 10.29 0.71 4.38
CA LEU A 16 11.52 -0.07 4.19
C LEU A 16 12.78 0.72 4.58
N MET A 17 12.76 2.04 4.36
CA MET A 17 13.94 2.89 4.47
C MET A 17 14.13 3.51 5.86
N TRP A 18 13.03 3.84 6.56
CA TRP A 18 13.06 4.55 7.83
C TRP A 18 12.12 3.93 8.86
N ARG A 19 12.48 4.00 10.14
CA ARG A 19 11.66 3.50 11.27
C ARG A 19 10.59 4.50 11.73
N GLY A 20 9.94 5.18 10.78
CA GLY A 20 8.87 6.16 11.04
C GLY A 20 7.47 5.55 11.05
N LYS A 21 6.44 6.41 10.96
CA LYS A 21 5.02 5.99 10.91
C LYS A 21 4.73 4.96 9.80
N PRO A 22 5.25 5.09 8.56
CA PRO A 22 5.09 4.06 7.53
C PRO A 22 5.63 2.68 7.95
N TYR A 23 6.79 2.64 8.62
CA TYR A 23 7.36 1.37 9.12
C TYR A 23 6.44 0.71 10.14
N HIS A 24 5.86 1.48 11.06
CA HIS A 24 4.90 0.95 12.04
C HIS A 24 3.63 0.43 11.36
N CYS A 25 3.15 1.08 10.29
CA CYS A 25 2.01 0.57 9.51
C CYS A 25 2.32 -0.81 8.90
N LEU A 26 3.51 -0.97 8.29
CA LEU A 26 3.94 -2.26 7.76
C LEU A 26 4.16 -3.30 8.87
N LEU A 27 4.58 -2.87 10.06
CA LEU A 27 4.76 -3.76 11.20
C LEU A 27 3.43 -4.36 11.69
N LEU A 28 2.33 -3.58 11.67
CA LEU A 28 0.99 -4.12 11.96
C LEU A 28 0.64 -5.27 11.00
N ALA A 29 0.92 -5.10 9.71
CA ALA A 29 0.67 -6.13 8.71
C ALA A 29 1.59 -7.36 8.90
N ARG A 30 2.89 -7.15 9.13
CA ARG A 30 3.85 -8.22 9.44
C ARG A 30 3.47 -9.00 10.70
N SER A 31 2.88 -8.31 11.68
CA SER A 31 2.42 -8.89 12.95
C SER A 31 1.01 -9.49 12.85
N ARG A 32 0.40 -9.51 11.66
CA ARG A 32 -0.95 -10.03 11.40
C ARG A 32 -2.08 -9.31 12.16
N ILE A 33 -1.82 -8.10 12.67
CA ILE A 33 -2.85 -7.24 13.26
C ILE A 33 -3.75 -6.71 12.15
N THR A 34 -3.17 -6.41 10.99
CA THR A 34 -3.89 -6.06 9.76
C THR A 34 -3.49 -7.02 8.63
N GLN A 35 -4.35 -7.17 7.64
CA GLN A 35 -4.08 -7.97 6.45
C GLN A 35 -3.75 -7.04 5.29
N SER A 36 -2.48 -6.98 4.90
CA SER A 36 -2.08 -6.20 3.72
C SER A 36 -2.59 -6.87 2.44
N VAL A 37 -3.03 -6.07 1.48
CA VAL A 37 -3.43 -6.50 0.14
C VAL A 37 -2.64 -5.70 -0.89
N TYR A 38 -2.26 -6.35 -1.99
CA TYR A 38 -1.54 -5.73 -3.10
C TYR A 38 -1.91 -6.36 -4.45
N CYS A 39 -1.62 -5.66 -5.55
CA CYS A 39 -1.78 -6.18 -6.91
C CYS A 39 -0.47 -6.09 -7.72
N ASN A 40 -0.43 -6.74 -8.88
CA ASN A 40 0.77 -6.78 -9.73
C ASN A 40 1.25 -5.38 -10.19
N PRO A 41 0.37 -4.44 -10.60
CA PRO A 41 0.79 -3.08 -10.95
C PRO A 41 1.50 -2.33 -9.80
N MET A 42 1.00 -2.45 -8.56
CA MET A 42 1.67 -1.87 -7.40
C MET A 42 3.06 -2.49 -7.16
N LEU A 43 3.18 -3.81 -7.30
CA LEU A 43 4.46 -4.51 -7.15
C LEU A 43 5.45 -4.08 -8.24
N ALA A 44 4.99 -3.93 -9.48
CA ALA A 44 5.81 -3.46 -10.59
C ALA A 44 6.38 -2.07 -10.29
N GLU A 45 5.53 -1.14 -9.86
CA GLU A 45 5.94 0.22 -9.49
C GLU A 45 6.94 0.23 -8.32
N LEU A 46 6.69 -0.54 -7.26
CA LEU A 46 7.60 -0.68 -6.13
C LEU A 46 8.99 -1.14 -6.60
N THR A 47 9.05 -2.22 -7.37
CA THR A 47 10.33 -2.77 -7.85
C THR A 47 11.05 -1.82 -8.80
N GLU A 48 10.31 -1.09 -9.65
CA GLU A 48 10.89 -0.09 -10.54
C GLU A 48 11.51 1.07 -9.74
N LYS A 49 10.78 1.62 -8.75
CA LYS A 49 11.30 2.70 -7.90
C LYS A 49 12.54 2.23 -7.12
N LEU A 50 12.52 1.04 -6.53
CA LEU A 50 13.68 0.47 -5.83
C LEU A 50 14.90 0.33 -6.75
N ARG A 51 14.70 -0.14 -7.98
CA ARG A 51 15.77 -0.30 -8.98
C ARG A 51 16.30 1.04 -9.47
N ARG A 52 15.43 1.92 -9.95
CA ARG A 52 15.83 3.14 -10.68
C ARG A 52 16.22 4.28 -9.76
N LYS A 53 15.43 4.51 -8.70
CA LYS A 53 15.61 5.66 -7.78
C LYS A 53 16.55 5.32 -6.63
N PHE A 54 16.37 4.15 -6.01
CA PHE A 54 17.13 3.75 -4.82
C PHE A 54 18.34 2.85 -5.12
N LYS A 55 18.52 2.45 -6.39
CA LYS A 55 19.67 1.67 -6.87
C LYS A 55 19.86 0.33 -6.13
N TYR A 56 18.76 -0.29 -5.71
CA TYR A 56 18.81 -1.62 -5.10
C TYR A 56 19.29 -2.66 -6.14
N SER A 57 20.06 -3.64 -5.68
CA SER A 57 20.41 -4.80 -6.49
C SER A 57 19.18 -5.70 -6.72
N GLU A 58 19.18 -6.48 -7.80
CA GLU A 58 18.09 -7.45 -8.05
C GLU A 58 17.91 -8.43 -6.88
N ASN A 59 18.99 -8.85 -6.22
CA ASN A 59 18.92 -9.71 -5.03
C ASN A 59 18.21 -9.01 -3.86
N SER A 60 18.48 -7.73 -3.64
CA SER A 60 17.80 -6.92 -2.61
C SER A 60 16.32 -6.74 -2.94
N ILE A 61 15.99 -6.49 -4.22
CA ILE A 61 14.60 -6.38 -4.68
C ILE A 61 13.87 -7.71 -4.47
N HIS A 62 14.48 -8.84 -4.86
CA HIS A 62 13.90 -10.16 -4.62
C HIS A 62 13.65 -10.43 -3.13
N ALA A 63 14.57 -10.02 -2.24
CA ALA A 63 14.37 -10.15 -0.80
C ALA A 63 13.18 -9.33 -0.30
N VAL A 64 13.03 -8.08 -0.78
CA VAL A 64 11.87 -7.23 -0.44
C VAL A 64 10.57 -7.86 -0.92
N VAL A 65 10.52 -8.34 -2.17
CA VAL A 65 9.32 -8.99 -2.73
C VAL A 65 8.99 -10.27 -1.97
N ALA A 66 10.00 -11.07 -1.61
CA ALA A 66 9.81 -12.28 -0.83
C ALA A 66 9.28 -11.98 0.58
N ASP A 67 9.76 -10.91 1.22
CA ASP A 67 9.24 -10.47 2.53
C ASP A 67 7.78 -10.01 2.42
N LEU A 68 7.47 -9.15 1.43
CA LEU A 68 6.10 -8.65 1.19
C LEU A 68 5.10 -9.81 1.05
N ARG A 69 5.44 -10.81 0.24
CA ARG A 69 4.58 -11.98 0.00
C ARG A 69 4.30 -12.83 1.23
N ARG A 70 5.09 -12.68 2.31
CA ARG A 70 4.84 -13.41 3.57
C ARG A 70 3.64 -12.85 4.31
N TYR A 71 3.36 -11.55 4.22
CA TYR A 71 2.33 -10.89 5.01
C TYR A 71 1.24 -10.21 4.19
N ALA A 72 1.45 -9.98 2.89
CA ALA A 72 0.48 -9.37 1.99
C ALA A 72 -0.19 -10.39 1.07
N GLU A 73 -1.50 -10.26 0.90
CA GLU A 73 -2.31 -11.07 0.00
C GLU A 73 -2.33 -10.43 -1.38
N ARG A 74 -2.12 -11.24 -2.43
CA ARG A 74 -2.13 -10.76 -3.81
C ARG A 74 -3.53 -10.88 -4.40
N VAL A 75 -4.02 -9.80 -5.00
CA VAL A 75 -5.26 -9.79 -5.79
C VAL A 75 -4.99 -9.44 -7.25
N GLU A 76 -5.85 -9.92 -8.14
CA GLU A 76 -5.82 -9.59 -9.57
C GLU A 76 -6.83 -8.49 -9.85
N ILE A 77 -6.39 -7.38 -10.45
CA ILE A 77 -7.25 -6.27 -10.84
C ILE A 77 -7.41 -6.24 -12.36
N ALA A 78 -8.56 -5.77 -12.86
CA ALA A 78 -8.85 -5.66 -14.28
C ALA A 78 -8.16 -4.43 -14.92
N SER A 79 -7.75 -3.45 -14.11
CA SER A 79 -7.21 -2.15 -14.54
C SER A 79 -8.20 -1.33 -15.36
N GLU A 80 -9.47 -1.35 -14.96
CA GLU A 80 -10.58 -0.71 -15.69
C GLU A 80 -11.15 0.53 -14.96
N LEU A 81 -10.86 0.69 -13.67
CA LEU A 81 -11.34 1.85 -12.92
C LEU A 81 -10.64 3.14 -13.36
N LYS A 82 -11.44 4.21 -13.49
CA LYS A 82 -10.99 5.57 -13.83
C LYS A 82 -11.58 6.58 -12.86
N ILE A 83 -11.02 6.64 -11.65
CA ILE A 83 -11.59 7.36 -10.51
C ILE A 83 -10.75 8.59 -10.16
N VAL A 84 -9.44 8.42 -10.04
CA VAL A 84 -8.50 9.47 -9.66
C VAL A 84 -8.15 10.30 -10.88
N ARG A 85 -9.02 11.27 -11.20
CA ARG A 85 -8.84 12.13 -12.38
C ARG A 85 -7.56 12.97 -12.35
N ALA A 86 -7.08 13.30 -11.16
CA ALA A 86 -5.86 14.09 -10.96
C ALA A 86 -4.59 13.28 -11.28
N ASP A 87 -4.61 11.98 -10.99
CA ASP A 87 -3.54 11.04 -11.29
C ASP A 87 -4.11 9.64 -11.58
N PRO A 88 -4.35 9.30 -12.87
CA PRO A 88 -4.89 7.99 -13.24
C PRO A 88 -4.01 6.80 -12.83
N ASP A 89 -2.73 7.03 -12.47
CA ASP A 89 -1.89 5.95 -11.96
C ASP A 89 -2.38 5.47 -10.59
N ASP A 90 -2.95 6.35 -9.78
CA ASP A 90 -3.43 6.02 -8.44
C ASP A 90 -4.69 5.13 -8.42
N ASP A 91 -5.38 4.99 -9.55
CA ASP A 91 -6.54 4.11 -9.70
C ASP A 91 -6.22 2.66 -9.32
N LYS A 92 -4.97 2.22 -9.53
CA LYS A 92 -4.53 0.86 -9.17
C LYS A 92 -4.69 0.57 -7.67
N PHE A 93 -4.52 1.57 -6.80
CA PHE A 93 -4.66 1.39 -5.35
C PHE A 93 -6.12 1.29 -4.95
N ILE A 94 -6.99 2.11 -5.55
CA ILE A 94 -8.44 2.04 -5.34
C ILE A 94 -8.98 0.70 -5.83
N GLU A 95 -8.61 0.28 -7.04
CA GLU A 95 -9.07 -0.98 -7.62
C GLU A 95 -8.58 -2.20 -6.83
N CYS A 96 -7.32 -2.15 -6.36
CA CYS A 96 -6.78 -3.17 -5.47
C CYS A 96 -7.56 -3.22 -4.16
N ALA A 97 -7.94 -2.06 -3.60
CA ALA A 97 -8.69 -2.01 -2.35
C ALA A 97 -10.12 -2.54 -2.53
N VAL A 98 -10.81 -2.16 -3.61
CA VAL A 98 -12.16 -2.68 -3.94
C VAL A 98 -12.12 -4.20 -4.14
N THR A 99 -11.25 -4.68 -5.03
CA THR A 99 -11.12 -6.12 -5.34
C THR A 99 -10.69 -6.91 -4.11
N GLY A 100 -9.76 -6.32 -3.35
CA GLY A 100 -9.23 -6.89 -2.13
C GLY A 100 -10.13 -6.73 -0.91
N GLN A 101 -11.32 -6.12 -1.02
CA GLN A 101 -12.21 -5.84 0.10
C GLN A 101 -11.49 -5.17 1.28
N ALA A 102 -10.60 -4.22 0.97
CA ALA A 102 -9.86 -3.46 1.96
C ALA A 102 -10.74 -2.38 2.57
N SER A 103 -10.67 -2.20 3.88
CA SER A 103 -11.33 -1.11 4.59
C SER A 103 -10.52 0.19 4.51
N PHE A 104 -9.22 0.08 4.23
CA PHE A 104 -8.27 1.18 4.27
C PHE A 104 -7.32 1.20 3.08
N ILE A 105 -7.00 2.41 2.62
CA ILE A 105 -5.81 2.73 1.83
C ILE A 105 -4.96 3.66 2.67
N VAL A 106 -3.68 3.35 2.80
CA VAL A 106 -2.73 4.19 3.52
C VAL A 106 -1.77 4.82 2.53
N SER A 107 -1.80 6.15 2.44
CA SER A 107 -1.04 6.92 1.46
C SER A 107 -0.41 8.16 2.08
N SER A 108 0.67 8.65 1.49
CA SER A 108 1.21 9.99 1.78
C SER A 108 1.03 10.95 0.58
N ASP A 109 0.36 10.49 -0.47
CA ASP A 109 0.03 11.28 -1.64
C ASP A 109 -1.26 12.08 -1.41
N HIS A 110 -1.18 13.40 -1.61
CA HIS A 110 -2.34 14.28 -1.46
C HIS A 110 -3.44 13.99 -2.47
N HIS A 111 -3.13 13.54 -3.69
CA HIS A 111 -4.15 13.21 -4.68
C HIS A 111 -5.06 12.07 -4.22
N LEU A 112 -4.50 11.07 -3.53
CA LEU A 112 -5.26 10.00 -2.90
C LEU A 112 -5.96 10.46 -1.62
N LEU A 113 -5.25 11.21 -0.76
CA LEU A 113 -5.81 11.66 0.52
C LEU A 113 -7.00 12.61 0.33
N ASP A 114 -6.98 13.47 -0.70
CA ASP A 114 -8.05 14.41 -1.01
C ASP A 114 -9.35 13.70 -1.43
N LEU A 115 -9.27 12.43 -1.88
CA LEU A 115 -10.45 11.62 -2.16
C LEU A 115 -11.18 11.23 -0.86
N GLY A 116 -10.44 11.10 0.26
CA GLY A 116 -10.95 10.85 1.61
C GLY A 116 -11.53 9.45 1.83
N GLU A 117 -12.57 9.10 1.08
CA GLU A 117 -13.24 7.80 1.13
C GLU A 117 -13.82 7.41 -0.23
N TYR A 118 -13.70 6.13 -0.60
CA TYR A 118 -14.32 5.58 -1.81
C TYR A 118 -15.01 4.25 -1.51
N GLN A 119 -16.32 4.14 -1.72
CA GLN A 119 -17.09 2.90 -1.46
C GLN A 119 -16.83 2.27 -0.06
N ASN A 120 -16.80 3.10 1.00
CA ASN A 120 -16.48 2.72 2.38
C ASN A 120 -14.99 2.37 2.64
N ILE A 121 -14.12 2.60 1.66
CA ILE A 121 -12.67 2.44 1.78
C ILE A 121 -12.09 3.78 2.23
N LYS A 122 -11.61 3.87 3.47
CA LYS A 122 -11.03 5.10 4.01
C LYS A 122 -9.60 5.30 3.53
N ILE A 123 -9.27 6.50 3.11
CA ILE A 123 -7.93 6.84 2.63
C ILE A 123 -7.26 7.71 3.68
N LEU A 124 -6.24 7.17 4.33
CA LEU A 124 -5.64 7.75 5.54
C LEU A 124 -4.14 7.96 5.37
N SER A 125 -3.61 8.97 6.06
CA SER A 125 -2.17 9.09 6.26
C SER A 125 -1.66 7.96 7.16
N PRO A 126 -0.36 7.63 7.14
CA PRO A 126 0.22 6.65 8.06
C PRO A 126 -0.04 6.99 9.54
N GLU A 127 -0.06 8.28 9.88
CA GLU A 127 -0.36 8.74 11.24
C GLU A 127 -1.81 8.46 11.62
N ASN A 128 -2.75 8.87 10.77
CA ASN A 128 -4.18 8.67 11.01
C ASN A 128 -4.55 7.18 11.00
N PHE A 129 -3.90 6.36 10.16
CA PHE A 129 -4.12 4.92 10.18
C PHE A 129 -3.69 4.29 11.51
N LEU A 130 -2.53 4.69 12.04
CA LEU A 130 -2.02 4.14 13.30
C LEU A 130 -2.88 4.51 14.51
N SER A 131 -3.51 5.68 14.53
CA SER A 131 -4.37 6.07 15.66
C SER A 131 -5.59 5.17 15.85
N HIS A 132 -5.97 4.38 14.84
CA HIS A 132 -7.01 3.34 14.97
C HIS A 132 -6.57 2.10 15.76
N PHE A 133 -5.26 1.94 16.03
CA PHE A 133 -4.68 0.76 16.68
C PHE A 133 -3.95 1.09 17.99
N THR A 134 -3.87 2.37 18.33
CA THR A 134 -3.32 2.85 19.60
C THR A 134 -4.45 3.44 20.43
N GLU A 135 -5.06 2.61 21.28
CA GLU A 135 -5.73 3.07 22.50
C GLU A 135 -4.72 3.13 23.64
#